data_AF-A0A9P0CRN5-F1
#
_entry.id   AF-A0A9P0CRN5-F1
#
_cell.length_a   1.000
_cell.length_b   1.000
_cell.length_c   1.000
_cell.angle_alpha   90.00
_cell.angle_beta   90.00
_cell.angle_gamma   90.00
#
_symmetry.space_group_name_H-M   'P 1'
#
loop_
_entity.id
_entity.type
_entity.pdbx_description
1 polymer ?
#
loop_
_entity_poly.entity_id
_entity_poly.type
_entity_poly.pdbx_seq_one_letter_code
_entity_poly.pdbx_strand_id
1 'polypeptide(L)'
;MERRHCVNNPNNFGYICGSYVVVKQRQTITSFVKNVYHDYFVVKIGNQDKSWAPHTVCSVCVEALRNWQKGRKKSLSFGVPMVWREPRNHRDDCYFCSCNVQGFNRKNKKHIVYPNLDSAI
;
A
#
# COMPACT_ATOMS: atom_id res chain seq x y z
N MET A 1 9.69 16.82 -20.52
CA MET A 1 9.74 15.37 -20.76
C MET A 1 8.96 14.69 -19.64
N GLU A 2 7.77 14.16 -19.93
CA GLU A 2 7.05 13.32 -18.96
C GLU A 2 7.91 12.10 -18.65
N ARG A 3 8.13 11.82 -17.36
CA ARG A 3 8.75 10.55 -16.97
C ARG A 3 7.80 9.46 -17.41
N ARG A 4 8.23 8.60 -18.34
CA ARG A 4 7.41 7.46 -18.83
C ARG A 4 7.24 6.34 -17.79
N HIS A 5 7.81 6.50 -16.61
CA HIS A 5 7.81 5.49 -15.54
C HIS A 5 7.82 6.16 -14.17
N CYS A 6 7.35 5.41 -13.17
CA CYS A 6 7.35 5.84 -11.77
C CYS A 6 8.77 6.02 -11.24
N VAL A 7 9.00 7.06 -10.42
CA VAL A 7 10.27 7.26 -9.68
C VAL A 7 10.53 6.09 -8.73
N ASN A 8 9.49 5.67 -8.03
CA ASN A 8 9.56 4.54 -7.11
C ASN A 8 8.85 3.33 -7.70
N ASN A 9 9.40 2.14 -7.43
CA ASN A 9 8.70 0.90 -7.71
C ASN A 9 7.43 0.81 -6.83
N PRO A 10 6.22 0.56 -7.39
CA PRO A 10 4.98 0.43 -6.63
C PRO A 10 5.07 -0.58 -5.47
N ASN A 11 5.85 -1.66 -5.64
CA ASN A 11 6.05 -2.68 -4.61
C ASN A 11 6.86 -2.20 -3.39
N ASN A 12 7.40 -0.97 -3.43
CA ASN A 12 7.94 -0.30 -2.26
C ASN A 12 6.85 0.15 -1.28
N PHE A 13 5.58 0.12 -1.67
CA PHE A 13 4.45 0.53 -0.85
C PHE A 13 3.53 -0.65 -0.58
N GLY A 14 2.88 -0.66 0.58
CA GLY A 14 1.94 -1.72 0.93
C GLY A 14 0.58 -1.46 0.33
N TYR A 15 0.01 -2.42 -0.39
CA TYR A 15 -1.29 -2.30 -1.05
C TYR A 15 -2.40 -1.84 -0.09
N ILE A 16 -2.45 -2.38 1.13
CA ILE A 16 -3.53 -2.11 2.09
C ILE A 16 -3.44 -0.70 2.68
N CYS A 17 -2.24 -0.19 2.93
CA CYS A 17 -2.04 1.02 3.75
C CYS A 17 -1.33 2.17 3.03
N GLY A 18 -0.90 1.98 1.79
CA GLY A 18 -0.15 2.99 1.02
C GLY A 18 1.24 3.32 1.56
N SER A 19 1.64 2.80 2.71
CA SER A 19 2.88 3.20 3.39
C SER A 19 4.11 2.53 2.78
N TYR A 20 5.26 3.18 2.89
CA TYR A 20 6.56 2.62 2.50
C TYR A 20 6.91 1.36 3.31
N VAL A 21 7.36 0.33 2.60
CA VAL A 21 7.68 -1.00 3.12
C VAL A 21 9.12 -1.35 2.79
N VAL A 22 9.96 -1.38 3.83
CA VAL A 22 11.31 -1.92 3.75
C VAL A 22 11.25 -3.40 3.34
N VAL A 23 12.21 -3.86 2.53
CA VAL A 23 12.20 -5.20 1.91
C VAL A 23 11.92 -6.33 2.92
N LYS A 24 12.53 -6.29 4.11
CA LYS A 24 12.33 -7.30 5.17
C LYS A 24 10.91 -7.36 5.75
N GLN A 25 10.10 -6.32 5.57
CA GLN A 25 8.70 -6.24 6.04
C GLN A 25 7.69 -6.45 4.91
N ARG A 26 8.17 -6.65 3.68
CA ARG A 26 7.34 -6.84 2.50
C ARG A 26 6.87 -8.29 2.43
N GLN A 27 5.59 -8.49 2.17
CA GLN A 27 4.99 -9.79 1.98
C GLN A 27 4.21 -9.84 0.66
N THR A 28 4.00 -11.04 0.13
CA THR A 28 3.16 -11.28 -1.03
C THR A 28 1.68 -11.27 -0.66
N ILE A 29 0.82 -10.99 -1.62
CA ILE A 29 -0.64 -11.02 -1.43
C ILE A 29 -1.13 -12.46 -1.63
N THR A 30 -1.23 -13.19 -0.53
CA THR A 30 -1.71 -14.58 -0.51
C THR A 30 -3.24 -14.66 -0.52
N SER A 31 -3.80 -15.85 -0.79
CA SER A 31 -5.24 -16.10 -0.70
C SER A 31 -5.81 -15.78 0.69
N PHE A 32 -5.02 -16.05 1.75
CA PHE A 32 -5.35 -15.63 3.11
C PHE A 32 -5.56 -14.11 3.20
N VAL A 33 -4.62 -13.32 2.68
CA VAL A 33 -4.72 -11.85 2.72
C VAL A 33 -5.93 -11.38 1.93
N LYS A 34 -6.17 -11.93 0.74
CA LYS A 34 -7.33 -11.57 -0.10
C LYS A 34 -8.66 -11.81 0.62
N ASN A 35 -8.81 -12.96 1.28
CA ASN A 35 -10.04 -13.34 1.97
C ASN A 35 -10.29 -12.44 3.18
N VAL A 36 -9.32 -12.33 4.09
CA VAL A 36 -9.48 -11.55 5.33
C VAL A 36 -9.59 -10.05 5.05
N TYR A 37 -8.91 -9.55 4.00
CA TYR A 37 -9.09 -8.17 3.54
C TYR A 37 -10.53 -7.92 3.09
N HIS A 38 -11.12 -8.82 2.31
CA HIS A 38 -12.50 -8.70 1.87
C HIS A 38 -13.49 -8.80 3.03
N ASP A 39 -13.27 -9.74 3.97
CA ASP A 39 -14.13 -9.88 5.15
C ASP A 39 -14.11 -8.61 6.03
N TYR A 40 -12.95 -7.94 6.14
CA TYR A 40 -12.80 -6.74 6.94
C TYR A 40 -13.31 -5.46 6.26
N PHE A 41 -12.90 -5.23 5.01
CA PHE A 41 -13.16 -3.96 4.29
C PHE A 41 -14.38 -4.04 3.36
N VAL A 42 -14.95 -5.22 3.14
CA VAL A 42 -16.07 -5.46 2.21
C VAL A 42 -15.72 -5.04 0.76
N VAL A 43 -14.44 -5.08 0.42
CA VAL A 43 -13.90 -4.74 -0.92
C VAL A 43 -12.86 -5.80 -1.29
N LYS A 44 -12.81 -6.16 -2.58
CA LYS A 44 -11.80 -7.11 -3.09
C LYS A 44 -10.49 -6.38 -3.41
N ILE A 45 -9.36 -7.05 -3.20
CA ILE A 45 -8.07 -6.59 -3.75
C ILE A 45 -8.17 -6.63 -5.29
N GLY A 46 -8.10 -5.46 -5.91
CA GLY A 46 -8.17 -5.28 -7.37
C GLY A 46 -6.83 -4.84 -7.99
N ASN A 47 -6.84 -4.72 -9.32
CA ASN A 47 -5.74 -4.18 -10.14
C ASN A 47 -4.40 -4.93 -9.98
N GLN A 48 -4.42 -6.21 -9.58
CA GLN A 48 -3.22 -7.03 -9.40
C GLN A 48 -2.59 -7.51 -10.71
N ASP A 49 -3.24 -7.23 -11.84
CA ASP A 49 -2.72 -7.37 -13.20
C ASP A 49 -2.08 -6.07 -13.71
N LYS A 50 -2.21 -4.96 -12.96
CA LYS A 50 -1.78 -3.63 -13.39
C LYS A 50 -0.45 -3.26 -12.77
N SER A 51 0.50 -2.90 -13.61
CA SER A 51 1.85 -2.49 -13.19
C SER A 51 1.87 -1.24 -12.30
N TRP A 52 0.83 -0.40 -12.37
CA TRP A 52 0.68 0.80 -11.56
C TRP A 52 0.08 0.55 -10.17
N ALA A 53 -0.31 -0.67 -9.81
CA ALA A 53 -0.73 -1.01 -8.44
C ALA A 53 0.38 -1.74 -7.68
N PRO A 54 0.44 -1.64 -6.34
CA PRO A 54 1.32 -2.50 -5.56
C PRO A 54 0.88 -3.97 -5.61
N HIS A 55 1.83 -4.88 -5.69
CA HIS A 55 1.61 -6.33 -5.65
C HIS A 55 2.06 -6.94 -4.31
N THR A 56 2.30 -6.07 -3.32
CA THR A 56 2.91 -6.43 -2.04
C THR A 56 2.15 -5.77 -0.91
N VAL A 57 2.23 -6.39 0.28
CA VAL A 57 1.61 -5.88 1.50
C VAL A 57 2.65 -5.76 2.61
N CYS A 58 2.33 -4.94 3.60
CA CYS A 58 3.18 -4.75 4.76
C CYS A 58 2.94 -5.85 5.81
N SER A 59 4.00 -6.34 6.47
CA SER A 59 3.87 -7.37 7.50
C SER A 59 2.95 -6.96 8.66
N VAL A 60 2.97 -5.68 9.01
CA VAL A 60 2.11 -5.09 10.04
C VAL A 60 0.63 -5.18 9.65
N CYS A 61 0.32 -4.97 8.37
CA CYS A 61 -1.03 -5.02 7.81
C CYS A 61 -1.56 -6.46 7.88
N VAL A 62 -0.73 -7.42 7.45
CA VAL A 62 -1.05 -8.85 7.49
C VAL A 62 -1.26 -9.34 8.92
N GLU A 63 -0.39 -8.91 9.86
CA GLU A 63 -0.52 -9.26 11.27
C GLU A 63 -1.76 -8.63 11.92
N ALA A 64 -2.08 -7.38 11.58
CA ALA A 64 -3.29 -6.72 12.06
C ALA A 64 -4.57 -7.44 11.60
N LEU A 65 -4.64 -7.81 10.31
CA LEU A 65 -5.75 -8.61 9.76
C LEU A 65 -5.83 -9.99 10.42
N ARG A 66 -4.69 -10.67 10.60
CA ARG A 66 -4.63 -11.97 11.28
C ARG A 66 -5.12 -11.89 12.73
N ASN A 67 -4.73 -10.86 13.46
CA ASN A 67 -5.16 -10.67 14.84
C ASN A 67 -6.64 -10.29 14.94
N TRP A 68 -7.15 -9.49 13.99
CA TRP A 68 -8.57 -9.21 13.89
C TRP A 68 -9.39 -10.48 13.63
N GLN A 69 -9.02 -11.28 12.64
CA GLN A 69 -9.71 -12.53 12.30
C GLN A 69 -9.74 -13.51 13.48
N LYS A 70 -8.70 -13.52 14.32
CA LYS A 70 -8.62 -14.34 15.54
C LYS A 70 -9.38 -13.75 16.74
N GLY A 71 -10.05 -12.62 16.59
CA GLY A 71 -10.73 -11.91 17.69
C GLY A 71 -9.78 -11.27 18.71
N ARG A 72 -8.46 -11.24 18.44
CA ARG A 72 -7.45 -10.65 19.34
C ARG A 72 -7.37 -9.14 19.23
N LYS A 73 -7.92 -8.57 18.15
CA LYS A 73 -7.96 -7.13 17.90
C LYS A 73 -9.35 -6.76 17.41
N LYS A 74 -9.95 -5.73 18.01
CA LYS A 74 -11.31 -5.27 17.64
C LYS A 74 -11.37 -4.65 16.25
N SER A 75 -10.37 -3.86 15.88
CA SER A 75 -10.30 -3.15 14.60
C SER A 75 -8.84 -2.87 14.21
N LEU A 76 -8.58 -2.66 12.93
CA LEU A 76 -7.32 -2.09 12.44
C LEU A 76 -7.18 -0.63 12.89
N SER A 77 -5.99 -0.04 12.68
CA SER A 77 -5.74 1.37 13.00
C SER A 77 -6.40 2.36 12.03
N PHE A 78 -7.06 1.86 10.98
CA PHE A 78 -7.81 2.62 9.99
C PHE A 78 -9.03 1.80 9.54
N GLY A 79 -10.08 2.50 9.11
CA GLY A 79 -11.33 1.90 8.63
C GLY A 79 -11.40 1.74 7.10
N VAL A 80 -10.67 2.58 6.35
CA VAL A 80 -10.64 2.58 4.89
C VAL A 80 -9.24 2.18 4.43
N PRO A 81 -9.10 1.17 3.56
CA PRO A 81 -7.80 0.79 3.01
C PRO A 81 -7.42 1.77 1.89
N MET A 82 -6.14 1.78 1.53
CA MET A 82 -5.67 2.56 0.38
C MET A 82 -6.32 2.07 -0.91
N VAL A 83 -6.91 2.99 -1.68
CA VAL A 83 -7.56 2.71 -2.97
C VAL A 83 -6.65 3.16 -4.10
N TRP A 84 -6.26 2.23 -4.98
CA TRP A 84 -5.36 2.50 -6.10
C TRP A 84 -6.11 2.73 -7.40
N ARG A 85 -5.82 3.85 -8.06
CA ARG A 85 -6.29 4.19 -9.41
C ARG A 85 -5.10 4.43 -10.32
N GLU A 86 -5.31 4.29 -11.63
CA GLU A 86 -4.29 4.60 -12.61
C GLU A 86 -3.95 6.10 -12.56
N PRO A 87 -2.68 6.48 -12.38
CA PRO A 87 -2.31 7.89 -12.34
C PRO A 87 -2.47 8.52 -13.73
N ARG A 88 -3.05 9.72 -13.79
CA ARG A 88 -3.21 10.49 -15.04
C ARG A 88 -1.88 10.90 -15.65
N ASN A 89 -0.87 11.12 -14.82
CA ASN A 89 0.48 11.49 -15.22
C ASN A 89 1.49 11.18 -14.09
N HIS A 90 2.79 11.26 -14.41
CA HIS A 90 3.88 11.02 -13.44
C HIS A 90 4.44 12.29 -12.77
N ARG A 91 3.78 13.43 -12.91
CA ARG A 91 4.22 14.74 -12.39
C ARG A 91 3.52 15.13 -11.10
N ASP A 92 2.20 15.16 -11.10
CA ASP A 92 1.38 15.63 -9.97
C ASP A 92 0.40 14.55 -9.47
N ASP A 93 -0.03 13.64 -10.34
CA ASP A 93 -1.03 12.64 -9.96
C ASP A 93 -0.45 11.30 -9.53
N CYS A 94 0.81 10.97 -9.82
CA CYS A 94 1.37 9.66 -9.48
C CYS A 94 1.85 9.57 -8.01
N TYR A 95 1.10 8.85 -7.17
CA TYR A 95 1.46 8.60 -5.76
C TYR A 95 2.90 8.13 -5.56
N PHE A 96 3.37 7.19 -6.39
CA PHE A 96 4.74 6.68 -6.29
C PHE A 96 5.79 7.71 -6.67
N CYS A 97 5.51 8.63 -7.60
CA CYS A 97 6.44 9.69 -7.98
C CYS A 97 6.49 10.80 -6.93
N SER A 98 5.35 11.09 -6.31
CA SER A 98 5.19 12.15 -5.33
C SER A 98 5.75 11.79 -3.94
N CYS A 99 5.88 10.49 -3.62
CA CYS A 99 6.47 10.04 -2.36
C CYS A 99 8.00 10.11 -2.37
N ASN A 100 8.61 10.98 -1.55
CA ASN A 100 10.05 10.94 -1.32
C ASN A 100 10.42 9.90 -0.25
N VAL A 101 10.86 8.72 -0.70
CA VAL A 101 11.22 7.58 0.17
C VAL A 101 12.70 7.21 0.15
N GLN A 102 13.52 7.98 -0.58
CA GLN A 102 14.96 7.73 -0.65
C GLN A 102 15.63 8.01 0.70
N GLY A 103 16.53 7.11 1.13
CA GLY A 103 17.24 7.22 2.40
C GLY A 103 16.42 6.82 3.65
N PHE A 104 15.15 6.46 3.48
CA PHE A 104 14.32 5.96 4.58
C PHE A 104 14.58 4.48 4.86
N ASN A 105 14.56 4.14 6.15
CA ASN A 105 14.74 2.82 6.71
C ASN A 105 13.69 2.57 7.82
N ARG A 106 13.77 1.40 8.47
CA ARG A 106 12.79 1.01 9.49
C ARG A 106 12.64 2.02 10.64
N LYS A 107 13.70 2.73 11.02
CA LYS A 107 13.72 3.65 12.17
C LYS A 107 13.11 5.02 11.83
N ASN A 108 13.33 5.53 10.63
CA ASN A 108 12.94 6.89 10.25
C ASN A 108 11.74 6.96 9.28
N LYS A 109 11.24 5.83 8.74
CA LYS A 109 10.09 5.83 7.80
C LYS A 109 8.81 6.47 8.33
N LYS A 110 8.69 6.65 9.64
CA LYS A 110 7.60 7.40 10.30
C LYS A 110 7.59 8.90 9.94
N HIS A 111 8.69 9.43 9.42
CA HIS A 111 8.82 10.83 8.99
C HIS A 111 8.52 11.01 7.50
N ILE A 112 8.13 9.96 6.78
CA ILE A 112 7.68 10.08 5.39
C ILE A 112 6.32 10.78 5.40
N VAL A 113 6.20 11.83 4.59
CA VAL A 113 4.93 12.49 4.31
C VAL A 113 4.34 11.84 3.06
N TYR A 114 3.11 11.38 3.17
CA TYR A 114 2.38 10.78 2.06
C TYR A 114 1.44 11.83 1.45
N PRO A 115 1.38 11.95 0.11
CA PRO A 115 0.51 12.90 -0.56
C PRO A 115 -0.93 12.39 -0.57
N ASN A 116 -1.90 13.30 -0.60
CA ASN A 116 -3.30 13.00 -0.85
C ASN A 116 -3.60 13.29 -2.32
N LEU A 117 -3.83 12.25 -3.14
CA LEU A 117 -3.94 12.36 -4.61
C LEU A 117 -5.11 11.53 -5.12
N ASP A 118 -5.68 11.93 -6.26
CA ASP A 118 -6.80 11.18 -6.86
C ASP A 118 -6.40 9.74 -7.26
N SER A 119 -5.12 9.51 -7.58
CA SER A 119 -4.60 8.17 -7.90
C SER A 119 -4.50 7.23 -6.70
N ALA A 120 -4.49 7.78 -5.47
CA ALA A 120 -4.34 7.00 -4.26
C ALA A 120 -4.97 7.71 -3.05
N ILE A 121 -6.14 7.20 -2.63
CA ILE A 121 -7.03 7.77 -1.59
C ILE A 121 -7.20 6.78 -0.44
#